data_AF-A0A820NN25-F1
#
_entry.id   AF-A0A820NN25-F1
#
_cell.length_a   1.000
_cell.length_b   1.000
_cell.length_c   1.000
_cell.angle_alpha   90.00
_cell.angle_beta   90.00
_cell.angle_gamma   90.00
#
_symmetry.space_group_name_H-M   'P 1'
#
loop_
_entity.id
_entity.type
_entity.pdbx_description
1 polymer ?
#
loop_
_entity_poly.entity_id
_entity_poly.type
_entity_poly.pdbx_seq_one_letter_code
_entity_poly.pdbx_strand_id
1 'polypeptide(L)'
;EHNKKDFPHIAYHGTNVKAIESILMDGLVMPSTVVSCGLRICPPINHIARQKALFGIKDFSNGIFVTPSIHYCSDPAYAVTFTHGDERLICLLECSVKDDSFKGFKSTVKTYVAHPDDDINTIEWRLENPANIEIISVLFIPVIKSKVEEAILRAKKLGVDPKC
;
A
#
# COMPACT_ATOMS: atom_id res chain seq x y z
N GLU A 1 7.09 -16.08 -15.54
CA GLU A 1 5.67 -15.77 -15.80
C GLU A 1 4.90 -16.03 -14.53
N HIS A 2 3.93 -15.19 -14.19
CA HIS A 2 3.13 -15.30 -12.97
C HIS A 2 2.24 -16.56 -12.97
N ASN A 3 2.22 -17.29 -11.86
CA ASN A 3 1.47 -18.54 -11.71
C ASN A 3 0.02 -18.29 -11.30
N LYS A 4 -0.81 -17.95 -12.29
CA LYS A 4 -2.26 -17.69 -12.12
C LYS A 4 -3.06 -18.88 -11.58
N LYS A 5 -2.51 -20.10 -11.68
CA LYS A 5 -3.18 -21.31 -11.16
C LYS A 5 -3.11 -21.36 -9.64
N ASP A 6 -1.94 -21.05 -9.08
CA ASP A 6 -1.72 -21.14 -7.64
C ASP A 6 -2.04 -19.82 -6.94
N PHE A 7 -1.88 -18.68 -7.62
CA PHE A 7 -2.14 -17.34 -7.09
C PHE A 7 -3.13 -16.58 -7.98
N PRO A 8 -4.43 -16.94 -7.97
CA PRO A 8 -5.40 -16.43 -8.95
C PRO A 8 -5.83 -14.98 -8.71
N HIS A 9 -5.64 -14.43 -7.50
CA HIS A 9 -6.18 -13.12 -7.13
C HIS A 9 -5.14 -12.03 -7.20
N ILE A 10 -5.39 -10.99 -7.99
CA ILE A 10 -4.54 -9.79 -7.97
C ILE A 10 -4.90 -8.91 -6.77
N ALA A 11 -3.87 -8.42 -6.10
CA ALA A 11 -4.00 -7.48 -4.99
C ALA A 11 -2.83 -6.48 -5.01
N TYR A 12 -2.95 -5.42 -4.23
CA TYR A 12 -2.00 -4.33 -4.18
C TYR A 12 -1.58 -4.03 -2.74
N HIS A 13 -0.32 -3.67 -2.57
CA HIS A 13 0.25 -3.26 -1.28
C HIS A 13 0.87 -1.87 -1.41
N GLY A 14 0.28 -0.89 -0.73
CA GLY A 14 0.84 0.45 -0.60
C GLY A 14 2.00 0.45 0.39
N THR A 15 3.09 1.11 0.04
CA THR A 15 4.28 1.15 0.91
C THR A 15 5.09 2.43 0.73
N ASN A 16 6.23 2.51 1.42
CA ASN A 16 7.25 3.52 1.22
C ASN A 16 8.30 3.01 0.25
N VAL A 17 8.74 3.86 -0.70
CA VAL A 17 9.83 3.51 -1.65
C VAL A 17 11.09 2.99 -0.95
N LYS A 18 11.39 3.44 0.26
CA LYS A 18 12.52 2.96 1.07
C LYS A 18 12.41 1.50 1.51
N ALA A 19 11.20 0.95 1.57
CA ALA A 19 10.95 -0.44 1.95
C ALA A 19 11.03 -1.40 0.75
N ILE A 20 10.95 -0.90 -0.49
CA ILE A 20 10.86 -1.74 -1.69
C ILE A 20 12.05 -2.66 -1.83
N GLU A 21 13.27 -2.17 -1.63
CA GLU A 21 14.47 -2.99 -1.73
C GLU A 21 14.42 -4.19 -0.76
N SER A 22 14.08 -3.95 0.52
CA SER A 22 13.95 -5.04 1.48
C SER A 22 12.79 -5.98 1.14
N ILE A 23 11.66 -5.46 0.64
CA ILE A 23 10.54 -6.32 0.25
C ILE A 23 10.88 -7.19 -0.97
N LEU A 24 11.67 -6.69 -1.93
CA LEU A 24 12.12 -7.49 -3.07
C LEU A 24 13.14 -8.56 -2.68
N MET A 25 13.92 -8.32 -1.62
CA MET A 25 14.92 -9.27 -1.12
C MET A 25 14.32 -10.32 -0.17
N ASP A 26 13.46 -9.91 0.74
CA ASP A 26 12.92 -10.73 1.84
C ASP A 26 11.46 -11.16 1.64
N GLY A 27 10.78 -10.60 0.63
CA GLY A 27 9.34 -10.73 0.43
C GLY A 27 8.51 -9.85 1.38
N LEU A 28 7.19 -9.98 1.28
CA LEU A 28 6.28 -9.45 2.28
C LEU A 28 6.29 -10.36 3.50
N VAL A 29 6.78 -9.85 4.63
CA VAL A 29 6.95 -10.64 5.85
C VAL A 29 5.97 -10.24 6.94
N MET A 30 5.74 -11.15 7.88
CA MET A 30 4.89 -10.88 9.04
C MET A 30 5.53 -9.84 9.97
N PRO A 31 4.74 -8.99 10.64
CA PRO A 31 5.28 -8.10 11.66
C PRO A 31 6.00 -8.84 12.78
N SER A 32 7.06 -8.24 13.31
CA SER A 32 8.09 -8.81 14.18
C SER A 32 9.16 -9.67 13.48
N THR A 33 9.07 -9.92 12.18
CA THR A 33 10.15 -10.58 11.42
C THR A 33 11.38 -9.66 11.34
N VAL A 34 12.57 -10.23 11.49
CA VAL A 34 13.85 -9.53 11.21
C VAL A 34 14.24 -9.85 9.77
N VAL A 35 14.30 -8.83 8.92
CA VAL A 35 14.67 -8.96 7.51
C VAL A 35 16.19 -8.96 7.31
N SER A 36 16.66 -9.30 6.12
CA SER A 36 18.09 -9.45 5.77
C SER A 36 18.96 -8.25 6.18
N CYS A 37 18.43 -7.03 6.16
CA CYS A 37 19.13 -5.82 6.58
C CYS A 37 19.20 -5.61 8.11
N GLY A 38 18.72 -6.58 8.91
CA GLY A 38 18.71 -6.54 10.37
C GLY A 38 17.56 -5.73 10.99
N LEU A 39 16.69 -5.12 10.16
CA LEU A 39 15.53 -4.37 10.63
C LEU A 39 14.43 -5.33 11.10
N ARG A 40 13.80 -5.02 12.25
CA ARG A 40 12.56 -5.69 12.66
C ARG A 40 11.37 -4.96 12.08
N ILE A 41 10.56 -5.66 11.30
CA ILE A 41 9.34 -5.08 10.71
C ILE A 41 8.29 -4.86 11.80
N CYS A 42 7.75 -3.66 11.88
CA CYS A 42 6.72 -3.27 12.84
C CYS A 42 5.62 -2.47 12.13
N PRO A 43 4.36 -2.53 12.57
CA PRO A 43 3.34 -1.61 12.08
C PRO A 43 3.78 -0.15 12.30
N PRO A 44 3.57 0.75 11.33
CA PRO A 44 3.92 2.16 11.52
C PRO A 44 3.10 2.81 12.65
N ILE A 45 3.62 3.90 13.24
CA ILE A 45 3.04 4.55 14.43
C ILE A 45 1.58 4.98 14.24
N ASN A 46 1.19 5.36 13.03
CA ASN A 46 -0.15 5.81 12.68
C ASN A 46 -1.11 4.66 12.31
N HIS A 47 -0.69 3.40 12.42
CA HIS A 47 -1.50 2.22 12.13
C HIS A 47 -2.09 1.61 13.39
N ILE A 48 -3.01 0.65 13.23
CA ILE A 48 -3.48 -0.18 14.34
C ILE A 48 -2.28 -0.86 14.98
N ALA A 49 -2.07 -0.62 16.27
CA ALA A 49 -0.92 -1.16 17.00
C ALA A 49 -1.02 -2.67 17.23
N ARG A 50 0.13 -3.31 17.48
CA ARG A 50 0.21 -4.70 17.95
C ARG A 50 -0.63 -4.90 19.22
N GLN A 51 -1.15 -6.11 19.38
CA GLN A 51 -2.00 -6.54 20.51
C GLN A 51 -3.33 -5.79 20.62
N LYS A 52 -3.74 -5.06 19.57
CA LYS A 52 -5.07 -4.46 19.49
C LYS A 52 -6.02 -5.39 18.79
N ALA A 53 -7.15 -5.64 19.45
CA ALA A 53 -8.21 -6.44 18.90
C ALA A 53 -9.07 -5.62 17.93
N LEU A 54 -9.34 -6.17 16.76
CA LEU A 54 -10.27 -5.60 15.78
C LEU A 54 -10.92 -6.73 14.97
N PHE A 55 -12.20 -6.59 14.63
CA PHE A 55 -12.97 -7.60 13.87
C PHE A 55 -12.90 -9.02 14.46
N GLY A 56 -12.80 -9.12 15.80
CA GLY A 56 -12.68 -10.39 16.51
C GLY A 56 -11.28 -11.02 16.49
N ILE A 57 -10.28 -10.39 15.86
CA ILE A 57 -8.88 -10.85 15.87
C ILE A 57 -8.14 -10.15 16.99
N LYS A 58 -7.49 -10.90 17.89
CA LYS A 58 -6.82 -10.37 19.09
C LYS A 58 -5.63 -9.44 18.81
N ASP A 59 -4.83 -9.75 17.78
CA ASP A 59 -3.71 -8.94 17.33
C ASP A 59 -3.87 -8.68 15.83
N PHE A 60 -4.81 -7.80 15.49
CA PHE A 60 -5.24 -7.60 14.09
C PHE A 60 -4.06 -7.21 13.20
N SER A 61 -3.24 -6.27 13.68
CA SER A 61 -2.06 -5.78 12.97
C SER A 61 -0.95 -6.81 12.75
N ASN A 62 -1.02 -8.00 13.37
CA ASN A 62 -0.11 -9.11 13.07
C ASN A 62 -0.56 -9.87 11.82
N GLY A 63 -0.43 -9.23 10.67
CA GLY A 63 -0.80 -9.78 9.36
C GLY A 63 -0.08 -9.04 8.24
N ILE A 64 -0.13 -9.63 7.05
CA ILE A 64 0.20 -8.93 5.80
C ILE A 64 -1.09 -8.39 5.23
N PHE A 65 -1.09 -7.12 4.84
CA PHE A 65 -2.27 -6.43 4.34
C PHE A 65 -2.10 -6.07 2.87
N VAL A 66 -3.05 -6.50 2.05
CA VAL A 66 -3.18 -6.13 0.64
C VAL A 66 -4.63 -5.78 0.35
N THR A 67 -4.93 -5.31 -0.86
CA THR A 67 -6.29 -4.96 -1.26
C THR A 67 -6.49 -5.21 -2.75
N PRO A 68 -7.69 -5.59 -3.21
CA PRO A 68 -7.97 -5.68 -4.65
C PRO A 68 -8.05 -4.29 -5.31
N SER A 69 -8.06 -3.21 -4.52
CA SER A 69 -8.23 -1.85 -5.02
C SER A 69 -6.91 -1.09 -5.07
N ILE A 70 -6.50 -0.71 -6.29
CA ILE A 70 -5.35 0.18 -6.48
C ILE A 70 -5.63 1.57 -5.90
N HIS A 71 -6.89 2.02 -5.89
CA HIS A 71 -7.28 3.30 -5.32
C HIS A 71 -7.16 3.28 -3.79
N TYR A 72 -7.60 2.20 -3.14
CA TYR A 72 -7.49 2.05 -1.69
C TYR A 72 -6.05 2.01 -1.21
N CYS A 73 -5.19 1.19 -1.83
CA CYS A 73 -3.79 1.12 -1.42
C CYS A 73 -2.99 2.40 -1.74
N SER A 74 -3.51 3.27 -2.61
CA SER A 74 -2.93 4.58 -2.93
C SER A 74 -3.23 5.64 -1.87
N ASP A 75 -4.10 5.36 -0.89
CA ASP A 75 -4.39 6.30 0.20
C ASP A 75 -3.11 6.67 0.97
N PRO A 76 -2.92 7.94 1.38
CA PRO A 76 -1.75 8.37 2.15
C PRO A 76 -1.53 7.63 3.48
N ALA A 77 -2.54 6.94 4.00
CA ALA A 77 -2.40 6.03 5.13
C ALA A 77 -1.45 4.86 4.83
N TYR A 78 -1.38 4.41 3.57
CA TYR A 78 -0.64 3.22 3.14
C TYR A 78 0.53 3.54 2.20
N ALA A 79 0.33 4.42 1.21
CA ALA A 79 1.34 4.75 0.21
C ALA A 79 2.02 6.09 0.52
N VAL A 80 3.34 6.06 0.71
CA VAL A 80 4.11 7.26 1.03
C VAL A 80 4.63 7.89 -0.26
N THR A 81 4.29 9.17 -0.47
CA THR A 81 4.79 9.92 -1.62
C THR A 81 6.30 10.13 -1.55
N PHE A 82 6.97 10.08 -2.69
CA PHE A 82 8.37 10.46 -2.86
C PHE A 82 8.54 11.32 -4.12
N THR A 83 9.72 11.90 -4.28
CA THR A 83 10.05 12.76 -5.42
C THR A 83 11.08 12.08 -6.30
N HIS A 84 10.87 12.14 -7.61
CA HIS A 84 11.85 11.78 -8.61
C HIS A 84 11.83 12.84 -9.72
N GLY A 85 12.91 13.62 -9.84
CA GLY A 85 12.92 14.78 -10.74
C GLY A 85 11.82 15.79 -10.37
N ASP A 86 11.02 16.19 -11.37
CA ASP A 86 9.90 17.11 -11.23
C ASP A 86 8.56 16.42 -10.87
N GLU A 87 8.57 15.10 -10.67
CA GLU A 87 7.38 14.34 -10.34
C GLU A 87 7.23 14.10 -8.84
N ARG A 88 5.99 13.95 -8.39
CA ARG A 88 5.66 13.35 -7.10
C ARG A 88 4.96 12.03 -7.36
N LEU A 89 5.55 10.95 -6.89
CA LEU A 89 5.11 9.59 -7.13
C LEU A 89 4.71 8.91 -5.82
N ILE A 90 3.88 7.88 -5.90
CA ILE A 90 3.75 6.84 -4.88
C ILE A 90 4.26 5.52 -5.43
N CYS A 91 4.66 4.63 -4.52
CA CYS A 91 5.12 3.29 -4.87
C CYS A 91 4.16 2.25 -4.28
N LEU A 92 3.72 1.33 -5.13
CA LEU A 92 2.88 0.20 -4.76
C LEU A 92 3.52 -1.09 -5.23
N LEU A 93 3.15 -2.21 -4.63
CA LEU A 93 3.44 -3.54 -5.14
C LEU A 93 2.16 -4.12 -5.73
N GLU A 94 2.23 -4.60 -6.96
CA GLU A 94 1.25 -5.53 -7.49
C GLU A 94 1.63 -6.93 -7.01
N CYS A 95 0.66 -7.60 -6.42
CA CYS A 95 0.83 -8.91 -5.83
C CYS A 95 -0.25 -9.86 -6.38
N SER A 96 0.00 -11.15 -6.24
CA SER A 96 -1.02 -12.17 -6.40
C SER A 96 -1.14 -13.04 -5.16
N VAL A 97 -2.35 -13.50 -4.87
CA VAL A 97 -2.71 -14.15 -3.62
C VAL A 97 -3.38 -15.49 -3.92
N LYS A 98 -3.05 -16.51 -3.13
CA LYS A 98 -3.68 -17.84 -3.24
C LYS A 98 -5.15 -17.81 -2.87
N ASP A 99 -5.94 -18.70 -3.47
CA ASP A 99 -7.31 -18.95 -3.03
C ASP A 99 -7.38 -19.34 -1.54
N ASP A 100 -8.47 -18.96 -0.87
CA ASP A 100 -8.77 -19.27 0.54
C ASP A 100 -7.69 -18.89 1.57
N SER A 101 -6.74 -18.04 1.18
CA SER A 101 -5.53 -17.74 1.95
C SER A 101 -5.55 -16.39 2.68
N PHE A 102 -6.60 -15.62 2.45
CA PHE A 102 -6.83 -14.30 3.00
C PHE A 102 -8.25 -14.18 3.54
N LYS A 103 -8.47 -13.15 4.37
CA LYS A 103 -9.81 -12.75 4.78
C LYS A 103 -9.98 -11.26 4.51
N GLY A 104 -11.09 -10.91 3.86
CA GLY A 104 -11.49 -9.53 3.63
C GLY A 104 -12.09 -8.90 4.88
N PHE A 105 -11.76 -7.62 5.09
CA PHE A 105 -12.27 -6.80 6.18
C PHE A 105 -12.73 -5.46 5.64
N LYS A 106 -13.61 -4.81 6.40
CA LYS A 106 -14.03 -3.45 6.09
C LYS A 106 -12.85 -2.49 6.22
N SER A 107 -12.87 -1.41 5.45
CA SER A 107 -11.83 -0.36 5.50
C SER A 107 -11.55 0.09 6.93
N THR A 108 -10.27 0.15 7.29
CA THR A 108 -9.80 0.74 8.55
C THR A 108 -9.47 2.24 8.43
N VAL A 109 -9.41 2.77 7.21
CA VAL A 109 -9.19 4.20 6.92
C VAL A 109 -10.52 4.96 7.02
N LYS A 110 -10.65 5.78 8.07
CA LYS A 110 -11.90 6.51 8.39
C LYS A 110 -12.32 7.54 7.35
N THR A 111 -11.37 8.15 6.67
CA THR A 111 -11.59 9.25 5.71
C THR A 111 -11.55 8.77 4.27
N TYR A 112 -11.52 7.45 4.06
CA TYR A 112 -11.44 6.89 2.71
C TYR A 112 -12.72 7.17 1.93
N VAL A 113 -12.55 7.73 0.73
CA VAL A 113 -13.63 7.90 -0.24
C VAL A 113 -13.50 6.78 -1.27
N ALA A 114 -14.49 5.89 -1.29
CA ALA A 114 -14.47 4.71 -2.14
C ALA A 114 -14.53 5.05 -3.63
N HIS A 115 -13.73 4.35 -4.43
CA HIS A 115 -13.94 4.28 -5.87
C HIS A 115 -15.25 3.50 -6.14
N PRO A 116 -15.98 3.76 -7.24
CA PRO A 116 -17.22 3.04 -7.55
C PRO A 116 -17.11 1.51 -7.56
N ASP A 117 -15.92 0.99 -7.88
CA ASP A 117 -15.65 -0.46 -7.95
C ASP A 117 -15.21 -1.08 -6.62
N ASP A 118 -15.11 -0.28 -5.56
CA ASP A 118 -14.65 -0.75 -4.25
C ASP A 118 -15.81 -1.31 -3.41
N ASP A 119 -15.63 -2.53 -2.91
CA ASP A 119 -16.44 -3.02 -1.78
C ASP A 119 -15.76 -2.69 -0.45
N ILE A 120 -16.16 -1.57 0.16
CA ILE A 120 -15.62 -1.09 1.43
C ILE A 120 -15.73 -2.08 2.59
N ASN A 121 -16.59 -3.10 2.51
CA ASN A 121 -16.78 -4.09 3.58
C ASN A 121 -15.79 -5.26 3.51
N THR A 122 -15.11 -5.42 2.38
CA THR A 122 -14.17 -6.52 2.13
C THR A 122 -12.84 -6.06 1.52
N ILE A 123 -12.63 -4.74 1.41
CA ILE A 123 -11.49 -4.12 0.71
C ILE A 123 -10.11 -4.40 1.32
N GLU A 124 -10.03 -4.68 2.62
CA GLU A 124 -8.75 -4.89 3.32
C GLU A 124 -8.51 -6.40 3.49
N TRP A 125 -7.65 -6.97 2.67
CA TRP A 125 -7.31 -8.39 2.71
C TRP A 125 -6.16 -8.62 3.66
N ARG A 126 -6.40 -9.40 4.72
CA ARG A 126 -5.39 -9.78 5.69
C ARG A 126 -4.98 -11.23 5.48
N LEU A 127 -3.67 -11.45 5.37
CA LEU A 127 -3.02 -12.75 5.27
C LEU A 127 -2.20 -13.02 6.53
N GLU A 128 -2.06 -14.30 6.89
CA GLU A 128 -1.29 -14.75 8.06
C GLU A 128 -0.02 -15.52 7.69
N ASN A 129 0.17 -15.81 6.40
CA ASN A 129 1.31 -16.57 5.91
C ASN A 129 1.92 -15.90 4.66
N PRO A 130 3.19 -15.46 4.72
CA PRO A 130 3.93 -14.91 3.58
C PRO A 130 3.95 -15.81 2.34
N ALA A 131 3.92 -17.13 2.50
CA ALA A 131 3.96 -18.09 1.38
C ALA A 131 2.67 -18.10 0.52
N ASN A 132 1.66 -17.30 0.90
CA ASN A 132 0.38 -17.17 0.20
C ASN A 132 0.31 -15.92 -0.68
N ILE A 133 1.40 -15.16 -0.79
CA ILE A 133 1.50 -13.97 -1.64
C ILE A 133 2.75 -14.03 -2.53
N GLU A 134 2.59 -13.67 -3.79
CA GLU A 134 3.69 -13.48 -4.76
C GLU A 134 3.71 -12.02 -5.19
N ILE A 135 4.89 -11.38 -5.16
CA ILE A 135 5.08 -10.04 -5.70
C ILE A 135 5.28 -10.17 -7.21
N ILE A 136 4.42 -9.50 -8.00
CA ILE A 136 4.48 -9.51 -9.45
C ILE A 136 5.34 -8.36 -9.96
N SER A 137 5.05 -7.14 -9.49
CA SER A 137 5.67 -5.94 -10.01
C SER A 137 5.70 -4.80 -8.99
N VAL A 138 6.58 -3.83 -9.23
CA VAL A 138 6.61 -2.55 -8.52
C VAL A 138 5.98 -1.51 -9.43
N LEU A 139 4.94 -0.84 -8.93
CA LEU A 139 4.21 0.20 -9.65
C LEU A 139 4.59 1.57 -9.10
N PHE A 140 4.96 2.50 -9.99
CA PHE A 140 5.16 3.90 -9.67
C PHE A 140 4.02 4.73 -10.26
N ILE A 141 3.18 5.28 -9.40
CA ILE A 141 2.01 6.06 -9.82
C ILE A 141 2.26 7.56 -9.59
N PRO A 142 2.17 8.40 -10.62
CA PRO A 142 2.30 9.83 -10.46
C PRO A 142 1.07 10.42 -9.76
N VAL A 143 1.32 11.09 -8.63
CA VAL A 143 0.35 11.95 -7.95
C VAL A 143 0.42 13.37 -8.50
N ILE A 144 1.63 13.83 -8.83
CA ILE A 144 1.89 15.10 -9.52
C ILE A 144 2.84 14.80 -10.67
N LYS A 145 2.42 15.07 -11.91
CA LYS A 145 3.21 14.85 -13.14
C LYS A 145 4.27 15.94 -13.38
N SER A 146 4.06 17.14 -12.86
CA SER A 146 5.05 18.21 -12.86
C SER A 146 4.75 19.17 -11.71
N LYS A 147 5.70 19.34 -10.79
CA LYS A 147 5.55 20.31 -9.71
C LYS A 147 5.62 21.73 -10.23
N VAL A 148 6.37 21.98 -11.29
CA VAL A 148 6.43 23.29 -11.95
C VAL A 148 5.06 23.65 -12.52
N GLU A 149 4.44 22.76 -13.29
CA GLU A 149 3.11 23.01 -13.87
C GLU A 149 2.04 23.19 -12.78
N GLU A 150 2.06 22.37 -11.72
CA GLU A 150 1.14 22.54 -10.60
C GLU A 150 1.37 23.85 -9.84
N ALA A 151 2.62 24.25 -9.62
CA ALA A 151 2.95 25.52 -8.98
C ALA A 151 2.43 26.69 -9.82
N ILE A 152 2.61 26.64 -11.15
CA ILE A 152 2.07 27.64 -12.07
C ILE A 152 0.54 27.69 -12.01
N LEU A 153 -0.12 26.52 -12.03
CA LEU A 153 -1.58 26.45 -11.95
C LEU A 153 -2.11 26.98 -10.62
N ARG A 154 -1.43 26.67 -9.51
CA ARG A 154 -1.77 27.16 -8.17
C ARG A 154 -1.54 28.67 -8.04
N ALA A 155 -0.43 29.19 -8.53
CA ALA A 155 -0.15 30.63 -8.55
C ALA A 155 -1.23 31.39 -9.33
N LYS A 156 -1.60 30.89 -10.51
CA LYS A 156 -2.72 31.44 -11.31
C LYS A 156 -4.05 31.43 -10.54
N LYS A 157 -4.39 30.34 -9.85
CA LYS A 157 -5.61 30.26 -9.01
C LYS A 157 -5.60 31.24 -7.84
N LEU A 158 -4.43 31.57 -7.32
CA LEU A 158 -4.24 32.51 -6.21
C LEU A 158 -4.04 33.96 -6.66
N GLY A 159 -4.03 34.24 -7.96
CA GLY A 159 -3.77 35.59 -8.50
C GLY A 159 -2.33 36.05 -8.30
N VAL A 160 -1.38 35.14 -8.09
CA VAL A 160 0.05 35.42 -7.93
C VAL A 160 0.75 35.21 -9.26
N ASP A 161 1.67 36.10 -9.65
CA ASP A 161 2.51 35.89 -10.84
C ASP A 161 3.46 34.70 -10.59
N PRO A 162 3.37 33.61 -11.38
CA PRO A 162 4.25 32.46 -11.22
C PRO A 162 5.74 32.73 -11.54
N LYS A 163 6.07 33.94 -12.04
CA LYS A 163 7.45 34.35 -12.38
C LYS A 163 8.09 35.33 -11.38
N CYS A 164 7.35 35.75 -10.34
CA CYS A 164 7.85 36.65 -9.30
C CYS A 164 8.49 35.90 -8.12
#